data_AF-A0A8T3VYD2-F1
#
_entry.id   AF-A0A8T3VYD2-F1
#
_cell.length_a   1.000
_cell.length_b   1.000
_cell.length_c   1.000
_cell.angle_alpha   90.00
_cell.angle_beta   90.00
_cell.angle_gamma   90.00
#
_symmetry.space_group_name_H-M   'P 1'
#
loop_
_entity.id
_entity.type
_entity.pdbx_description
1 polymer ?
#
loop_
_entity_poly.entity_id
_entity_poly.type
_entity_poly.pdbx_seq_one_letter_code
_entity_poly.pdbx_strand_id
1 'polypeptide(L)'
;MTRTIFSKITSSLWVLISFIPLFNGLGFVYVGNKYGNTNWFVEGLLYEVPWLLGMMTMPNLGLATLFFTIAGLASWVSIIRSIMVDFTLQKQLDQSNIIDKSFEEKVNDVIDSLWVLISFIPILNGVGLAYKGKTIPKKSLITEGVVYTLPWVLGFIAWGVQPVRSIAFDLAFVLYFVSIVRSIMVASEPKPLYENREQISAKEADFKVKSQTKENKEAKQKDKSAYVKTEDGVVPAFQFYKKQFKELEELYPKKEKSTLELIEKRFAPPQLTYSRFKRVVDDSHETFYSQLNAGYSLLELSTEYSTKIEDELKNKLLLLNSIINGLDKLSEELVLNISQVDTESDDDIDHLFDEFKRATRSVSAYE
;
A
#
# COMPACT_ATOMS: atom_id res chain seq x y z
N MET A 1 -6.39 0.07 -12.48
CA MET A 1 -6.67 1.46 -12.02
C MET A 1 -6.35 1.49 -10.55
N THR A 2 -5.27 2.17 -10.14
CA THR A 2 -4.82 2.20 -8.73
C THR A 2 -5.92 2.82 -7.87
N ARG A 3 -6.32 2.11 -6.80
CA ARG A 3 -7.31 2.66 -5.86
C ARG A 3 -6.73 3.90 -5.21
N THR A 4 -7.44 5.01 -5.31
CA THR A 4 -7.05 6.24 -4.62
C THR A 4 -6.99 6.00 -3.12
N ILE A 5 -6.14 6.76 -2.42
CA ILE A 5 -6.06 6.73 -0.94
C ILE A 5 -7.46 6.93 -0.34
N PHE A 6 -8.25 7.81 -0.95
CA PHE A 6 -9.65 8.04 -0.58
C PHE A 6 -10.51 6.77 -0.68
N SER A 7 -10.34 5.96 -1.74
CA SER A 7 -11.02 4.67 -1.88
C SER A 7 -10.60 3.68 -0.79
N LYS A 8 -9.32 3.67 -0.37
CA LYS A 8 -8.85 2.81 0.73
C LYS A 8 -9.44 3.22 2.07
N ILE A 9 -9.43 4.53 2.38
CA ILE A 9 -10.00 5.08 3.61
C ILE A 9 -11.51 4.82 3.67
N THR A 10 -12.23 5.10 2.59
CA THR A 10 -13.69 4.85 2.54
C THR A 10 -14.02 3.36 2.63
N SER A 11 -13.18 2.47 2.09
CA SER A 11 -13.38 1.03 2.27
C SER A 11 -13.03 0.50 3.65
N SER A 12 -12.24 1.23 4.44
CA SER A 12 -11.90 0.87 5.83
C SER A 12 -12.76 1.63 6.86
N LEU A 13 -13.67 2.50 6.43
CA LEU A 13 -14.47 3.34 7.33
C LEU A 13 -15.39 2.52 8.26
N TRP A 14 -15.75 1.30 7.86
CA TRP A 14 -16.50 0.35 8.69
C TRP A 14 -15.71 -0.10 9.93
N VAL A 15 -14.38 -0.07 9.88
CA VAL A 15 -13.51 -0.37 11.03
C VAL A 15 -13.77 0.62 12.15
N LEU A 16 -14.03 1.89 11.83
CA LEU A 16 -14.34 2.91 12.84
C LEU A 16 -15.64 2.63 13.59
N ILE A 17 -16.64 2.06 12.90
CA ILE A 17 -17.91 1.66 13.51
C ILE A 17 -17.65 0.57 14.57
N SER A 18 -16.64 -0.28 14.38
CA SER A 18 -16.26 -1.32 15.36
C SER A 18 -15.75 -0.76 16.71
N PHE A 19 -15.33 0.51 16.76
CA PHE A 19 -14.87 1.18 17.98
C PHE A 19 -15.99 1.80 18.80
N ILE A 20 -17.20 1.92 18.24
CA ILE A 20 -18.33 2.53 18.95
C ILE A 20 -19.05 1.43 19.74
N PRO A 21 -19.10 1.51 21.09
CA PRO A 21 -19.90 0.59 21.89
C PRO A 21 -21.37 0.61 21.41
N LEU A 22 -22.07 -0.53 21.46
CA LEU A 22 -23.42 -0.77 20.91
C LEU A 22 -23.52 -0.86 19.38
N PHE A 23 -22.44 -0.59 18.65
CA PHE A 23 -22.41 -0.71 17.19
C PHE A 23 -21.18 -1.47 16.69
N ASN A 24 -20.45 -2.12 17.60
CA ASN A 24 -19.17 -2.72 17.29
C ASN A 24 -19.30 -3.88 16.29
N GLY A 25 -20.41 -4.60 16.34
CA GLY A 25 -20.75 -5.69 15.42
C GLY A 25 -21.32 -5.21 14.09
N LEU A 26 -21.93 -4.01 14.02
CA LEU A 26 -22.51 -3.49 12.78
C LEU A 26 -21.49 -3.33 11.65
N GLY A 27 -20.23 -3.03 11.96
CA GLY A 27 -19.15 -2.99 10.96
C GLY A 27 -18.97 -4.33 10.24
N PHE A 28 -18.99 -5.42 10.99
CA PHE A 28 -18.89 -6.79 10.46
C PHE A 28 -20.15 -7.22 9.70
N VAL A 29 -21.34 -6.86 10.21
CA VAL A 29 -22.61 -7.10 9.50
C VAL A 29 -22.59 -6.43 8.13
N TYR A 30 -22.15 -5.17 8.06
CA TYR A 30 -22.03 -4.42 6.81
C TYR A 30 -21.07 -5.10 5.82
N VAL A 31 -19.85 -5.42 6.25
CA VAL A 31 -18.84 -6.03 5.37
C VAL A 31 -19.23 -7.45 4.96
N GLY A 32 -19.73 -8.25 5.90
CA GLY A 32 -20.22 -9.60 5.64
C GLY A 32 -21.33 -9.60 4.57
N ASN A 33 -22.31 -8.72 4.70
CA ASN A 33 -23.37 -8.57 3.70
C ASN A 33 -22.84 -8.07 2.35
N LYS A 34 -21.97 -7.04 2.36
CA LYS A 34 -21.43 -6.42 1.13
C LYS A 34 -20.62 -7.39 0.28
N TYR A 35 -19.84 -8.28 0.90
CA TYR A 35 -18.98 -9.24 0.20
C TYR A 35 -19.52 -10.67 0.20
N GLY A 36 -20.77 -10.87 0.62
CA GLY A 36 -21.40 -12.20 0.63
C GLY A 36 -20.76 -13.20 1.61
N ASN A 37 -20.03 -12.72 2.63
CA ASN A 37 -19.37 -13.57 3.61
C ASN A 37 -20.27 -13.74 4.85
N THR A 38 -20.97 -14.88 4.90
CA THR A 38 -21.90 -15.23 5.99
C THR A 38 -21.21 -15.32 7.35
N ASN A 39 -19.93 -15.72 7.40
CA ASN A 39 -19.21 -15.87 8.66
C ASN A 39 -18.98 -14.51 9.33
N TRP A 40 -18.57 -13.50 8.56
CA TRP A 40 -18.41 -12.14 9.09
C TRP A 40 -19.74 -11.52 9.50
N PHE A 41 -20.81 -11.81 8.76
CA PHE A 41 -22.14 -11.35 9.12
C PHE A 41 -22.60 -11.92 10.47
N VAL A 42 -22.47 -13.24 10.67
CA VAL A 42 -22.83 -13.92 11.92
C VAL A 42 -21.96 -13.45 13.07
N GLU A 43 -20.66 -13.28 12.83
CA GLU A 43 -19.72 -12.75 13.81
C GLU A 43 -20.11 -11.34 14.28
N GLY A 44 -20.52 -10.46 13.36
CA GLY A 44 -21.07 -9.15 13.70
C GLY A 44 -22.29 -9.21 14.59
N LEU A 45 -23.25 -10.10 14.30
CA LEU A 45 -24.42 -10.29 15.16
C LEU A 45 -24.05 -10.78 16.57
N LEU A 46 -23.07 -11.70 16.67
CA LEU A 46 -22.60 -12.20 17.97
C LEU A 46 -22.03 -11.09 18.86
N TYR A 47 -21.39 -10.08 18.27
CA TYR A 47 -20.88 -8.94 19.03
C TYR A 47 -21.97 -8.00 19.56
N GLU A 48 -23.16 -7.97 18.94
CA GLU A 48 -24.29 -7.12 19.37
C GLU A 48 -25.21 -7.79 20.39
N VAL A 49 -25.30 -9.12 20.40
CA VAL A 49 -26.20 -9.86 21.29
C VAL A 49 -26.00 -9.52 22.77
N PRO A 50 -24.76 -9.46 23.32
CA PRO A 50 -24.55 -9.10 24.72
C PRO A 50 -25.06 -7.69 25.08
N TRP A 51 -24.94 -6.73 24.18
CA TRP A 51 -25.46 -5.37 24.37
C TRP A 51 -26.98 -5.36 24.47
N LEU A 52 -27.65 -6.03 23.53
CA LEU A 52 -29.12 -6.15 23.52
C LEU A 52 -29.64 -6.85 24.78
N LEU A 53 -29.00 -7.95 25.19
CA LEU A 53 -29.36 -8.67 26.42
C LEU A 53 -29.13 -7.82 27.67
N GLY A 54 -28.04 -7.04 27.72
CA GLY A 54 -27.79 -6.09 28.81
C GLY A 54 -28.89 -5.03 28.93
N MET A 55 -29.35 -4.48 27.80
CA MET A 55 -30.46 -3.52 27.78
C MET A 55 -31.80 -4.15 28.20
N MET A 56 -32.11 -5.36 27.71
CA MET A 56 -33.34 -6.08 28.07
C MET A 56 -33.40 -6.49 29.53
N THR A 57 -32.24 -6.76 30.15
CA THR A 57 -32.15 -7.22 31.54
C THR A 57 -31.92 -6.09 32.54
N MET A 58 -32.00 -4.81 32.13
CA MET A 58 -31.85 -3.65 33.03
C MET A 58 -32.69 -3.71 34.33
N PRO A 59 -33.92 -4.26 34.36
CA PRO A 59 -34.67 -4.40 35.61
C PRO A 59 -33.96 -5.30 36.65
N ASN A 60 -33.08 -6.21 36.21
CA ASN A 60 -32.24 -7.04 37.07
C ASN A 60 -30.77 -6.60 36.95
N LEU A 61 -30.36 -5.75 37.89
CA LEU A 61 -29.03 -5.12 37.88
C LEU A 61 -27.87 -6.13 37.79
N GLY A 62 -28.00 -7.29 38.44
CA GLY A 62 -26.96 -8.32 38.42
C GLY A 62 -26.76 -8.94 37.03
N LEU A 63 -27.86 -9.29 36.36
CA LEU A 63 -27.83 -9.82 34.99
C LEU A 63 -27.38 -8.75 33.99
N ALA A 64 -27.89 -7.53 34.08
CA ALA A 64 -27.50 -6.43 33.22
C ALA A 64 -25.99 -6.17 33.31
N THR A 65 -25.43 -6.13 34.53
CA THR A 65 -23.99 -5.94 34.75
C THR A 65 -23.17 -7.06 34.13
N LEU A 66 -23.62 -8.32 34.27
CA LEU A 66 -22.95 -9.47 33.66
C LEU A 66 -22.92 -9.35 32.12
N PHE A 67 -24.04 -9.03 31.48
CA PHE A 67 -24.10 -8.88 30.03
C PHE A 67 -23.31 -7.69 29.51
N PHE A 68 -23.35 -6.53 30.19
CA PHE A 68 -22.51 -5.40 29.81
C PHE A 68 -21.01 -5.68 29.98
N THR A 69 -20.63 -6.48 30.98
CA THR A 69 -19.23 -6.92 31.15
C THR A 69 -18.81 -7.81 29.98
N ILE A 70 -19.64 -8.78 29.60
CA ILE A 70 -19.41 -9.64 28.43
C ILE A 70 -19.35 -8.80 27.16
N ALA A 71 -20.25 -7.82 26.99
CA ALA A 71 -20.28 -6.92 25.84
C ALA A 71 -19.01 -6.06 25.75
N GLY A 72 -18.53 -5.55 26.89
CA GLY A 72 -17.25 -4.85 26.99
C GLY A 72 -16.07 -5.71 26.54
N LEU A 73 -15.97 -6.95 27.02
CA LEU A 73 -14.92 -7.89 26.58
C LEU A 73 -15.05 -8.24 25.08
N ALA A 74 -16.27 -8.47 24.61
CA ALA A 74 -16.56 -8.76 23.21
C ALA A 74 -16.19 -7.58 22.30
N SER A 75 -16.35 -6.33 22.77
CA SER A 75 -15.97 -5.14 22.02
C SER A 75 -14.46 -5.06 21.77
N TRP A 76 -13.63 -5.45 22.74
CA TRP A 76 -12.18 -5.54 22.55
C TRP A 76 -11.79 -6.57 21.49
N VAL A 77 -12.42 -7.75 21.53
CA VAL A 77 -12.20 -8.81 20.51
C VAL A 77 -12.64 -8.32 19.13
N SER A 78 -13.81 -7.68 19.05
CA SER A 78 -14.38 -7.08 17.85
C SER A 78 -13.43 -6.07 17.21
N ILE A 79 -12.81 -5.18 17.99
CA ILE A 79 -11.85 -4.19 17.49
C ILE A 79 -10.62 -4.87 16.87
N ILE A 80 -10.01 -5.81 17.58
CA ILE A 80 -8.81 -6.53 17.09
C ILE A 80 -9.16 -7.27 15.79
N ARG A 81 -10.30 -7.95 15.78
CA ARG A 81 -10.75 -8.74 14.64
C ARG A 81 -11.11 -7.87 13.44
N SER A 82 -11.67 -6.69 13.68
CA SER A 82 -12.04 -5.72 12.65
C SER A 82 -10.80 -5.25 11.88
N ILE A 83 -9.73 -4.94 12.61
CA ILE A 83 -8.43 -4.62 12.03
C ILE A 83 -7.89 -5.80 11.21
N MET A 84 -7.95 -7.03 11.72
CA MET A 84 -7.48 -8.23 10.99
C MET A 84 -8.26 -8.48 9.69
N VAL A 85 -9.58 -8.33 9.74
CA VAL A 85 -10.46 -8.49 8.57
C VAL A 85 -10.18 -7.40 7.55
N ASP A 86 -9.98 -6.15 7.97
CA ASP A 86 -9.60 -5.06 7.07
C ASP A 86 -8.26 -5.33 6.37
N PHE A 87 -7.25 -5.80 7.10
CA PHE A 87 -5.98 -6.21 6.48
C PHE A 87 -6.15 -7.33 5.45
N THR A 88 -6.96 -8.33 5.77
CA THR A 88 -7.23 -9.45 4.85
C THR A 88 -7.97 -8.97 3.61
N LEU A 89 -8.97 -8.10 3.79
CA LEU A 89 -9.77 -7.52 2.72
C LEU A 89 -8.90 -6.62 1.83
N GLN A 90 -8.09 -5.72 2.43
CA GLN A 90 -7.13 -4.88 1.71
C GLN A 90 -6.12 -5.73 0.96
N LYS A 91 -5.63 -6.83 1.53
CA LYS A 91 -4.74 -7.76 0.83
C LYS A 91 -5.41 -8.39 -0.39
N GLN A 92 -6.66 -8.85 -0.28
CA GLN A 92 -7.42 -9.40 -1.42
C GLN A 92 -7.66 -8.32 -2.50
N LEU A 93 -8.01 -7.10 -2.07
CA LEU A 93 -8.24 -5.97 -2.95
C LEU A 93 -6.95 -5.46 -3.62
N ASP A 94 -5.81 -5.54 -2.94
CA ASP A 94 -4.49 -5.17 -3.45
C ASP A 94 -3.87 -6.30 -4.30
N GLN A 95 -4.15 -7.58 -4.01
CA GLN A 95 -3.80 -8.70 -4.91
C GLN A 95 -4.49 -8.55 -6.27
N SER A 96 -5.67 -7.90 -6.33
CA SER A 96 -6.30 -7.53 -7.60
C SER A 96 -5.67 -6.31 -8.31
N ASN A 97 -4.79 -5.56 -7.63
CA ASN A 97 -4.11 -4.36 -8.12
C ASN A 97 -2.60 -4.43 -7.82
N ILE A 98 -1.88 -5.28 -8.55
CA ILE A 98 -0.42 -5.35 -8.48
C ILE A 98 0.17 -4.06 -9.07
N ILE A 99 0.49 -3.10 -8.20
CA ILE A 99 1.69 -2.28 -8.33
C ILE A 99 2.42 -2.39 -6.99
N ASP A 100 3.63 -2.95 -7.09
CA ASP A 100 4.44 -3.43 -6.00
C ASP A 100 5.11 -2.27 -5.27
N LYS A 101 4.43 -1.68 -4.27
CA LYS A 101 5.15 -0.99 -3.20
C LYS A 101 5.89 -2.04 -2.38
N SER A 102 7.19 -1.85 -2.18
CA SER A 102 8.01 -2.75 -1.36
C SER A 102 7.33 -2.96 0.00
N PHE A 103 7.43 -4.17 0.54
CA PHE A 103 6.85 -4.52 1.85
C PHE A 103 7.24 -3.49 2.94
N GLU A 104 8.45 -2.94 2.85
CA GLU A 104 8.99 -1.93 3.76
C GLU A 104 8.22 -0.59 3.69
N GLU A 105 7.81 -0.13 2.51
CA GLU A 105 6.97 1.06 2.38
C GLU A 105 5.56 0.84 2.95
N LYS A 106 4.98 -0.36 2.75
CA LYS A 106 3.67 -0.71 3.30
C LYS A 106 3.70 -0.78 4.82
N VAL A 107 4.75 -1.38 5.40
CA VAL A 107 4.95 -1.45 6.85
C VAL A 107 5.13 -0.04 7.43
N ASN A 108 5.91 0.82 6.76
CA ASN A 108 6.08 2.20 7.21
C ASN A 108 4.78 3.00 7.14
N ASP A 109 3.98 2.86 6.08
CA ASP A 109 2.65 3.51 5.97
C ASP A 109 1.70 3.01 7.08
N VAL A 110 1.75 1.72 7.44
CA VAL A 110 0.96 1.15 8.54
C VAL A 110 1.43 1.67 9.90
N ILE A 111 2.74 1.71 10.15
CA ILE A 111 3.32 2.28 11.37
C ILE A 111 2.99 3.79 11.48
N ASP A 112 3.05 4.51 10.36
CA ASP A 112 2.65 5.92 10.25
C ASP A 112 1.15 6.14 10.50
N SER A 113 0.32 5.09 10.43
CA SER A 113 -1.13 5.15 10.72
C SER A 113 -1.48 4.64 12.12
N LEU A 114 -0.61 3.83 12.74
CA LEU A 114 -0.83 3.22 14.06
C LEU A 114 -1.05 4.24 15.18
N TRP A 115 -0.45 5.42 15.10
CA TRP A 115 -0.69 6.49 16.09
C TRP A 115 -2.15 6.99 16.07
N VAL A 116 -2.83 6.92 14.92
CA VAL A 116 -4.26 7.26 14.81
C VAL A 116 -5.07 6.22 15.57
N LEU A 117 -4.73 4.94 15.47
CA LEU A 117 -5.41 3.87 16.22
C LEU A 117 -5.19 4.03 17.73
N ILE A 118 -3.99 4.44 18.17
CA ILE A 118 -3.72 4.74 19.58
C ILE A 118 -4.67 5.84 20.10
N SER A 119 -5.08 6.78 19.24
CA SER A 119 -6.03 7.84 19.63
C SER A 119 -7.43 7.32 20.00
N PHE A 120 -7.80 6.12 19.58
CA PHE A 120 -9.07 5.48 19.92
C PHE A 120 -9.06 4.81 21.29
N ILE A 121 -7.90 4.66 21.93
CA ILE A 121 -7.83 4.09 23.27
C ILE A 121 -8.06 5.23 24.28
N PRO A 122 -9.11 5.22 25.11
CA PRO A 122 -9.49 6.37 25.92
C PRO A 122 -8.34 6.98 26.73
N ILE A 123 -7.57 6.16 27.44
CA ILE A 123 -6.46 6.61 28.30
C ILE A 123 -5.22 7.06 27.48
N LEU A 124 -5.09 6.61 26.23
CA LEU A 124 -3.95 6.91 25.36
C LEU A 124 -4.30 7.86 24.21
N ASN A 125 -5.51 8.45 24.25
CA ASN A 125 -6.07 9.21 23.14
C ASN A 125 -5.14 10.33 22.65
N GLY A 126 -4.55 11.06 23.58
CA GLY A 126 -3.63 12.16 23.32
C GLY A 126 -2.18 11.74 23.05
N VAL A 127 -1.80 10.50 23.37
CA VAL A 127 -0.44 9.99 23.19
C VAL A 127 -0.08 9.90 21.70
N GLY A 128 -1.04 9.50 20.85
CA GLY A 128 -0.84 9.43 19.40
C GLY A 128 -0.51 10.80 18.80
N LEU A 129 -1.26 11.83 19.16
CA LEU A 129 -1.03 13.21 18.71
C LEU A 129 0.29 13.79 19.25
N ALA A 130 0.62 13.51 20.51
CA ALA A 130 1.88 13.94 21.09
C ALA A 130 3.09 13.29 20.39
N TYR A 131 2.99 12.00 20.07
CA TYR A 131 3.98 11.29 19.27
C TYR A 131 4.12 11.92 17.88
N LYS A 132 3.01 12.16 17.18
CA LYS A 132 3.05 12.77 15.84
C LYS A 132 3.62 14.19 15.87
N GLY A 133 3.28 14.98 16.89
CA GLY A 133 3.84 16.31 17.10
C GLY A 133 5.37 16.31 17.27
N LYS A 134 5.93 15.26 17.88
CA LYS A 134 7.37 15.06 17.98
C LYS A 134 8.00 14.71 16.62
N THR A 135 7.28 14.01 15.74
CA THR A 135 7.75 13.67 14.39
C THR A 135 7.69 14.84 13.40
N ILE A 136 6.71 15.75 13.50
CA ILE A 136 6.54 16.92 12.59
C ILE A 136 6.99 18.25 13.27
N PRO A 137 8.03 18.23 14.12
CA PRO A 137 8.38 19.27 15.12
C PRO A 137 7.33 20.33 15.52
N LYS A 138 6.03 19.99 15.60
CA LYS A 138 4.93 20.95 15.74
C LYS A 138 4.47 20.96 17.19
N LYS A 139 4.98 21.93 17.96
CA LYS A 139 4.71 22.06 19.40
C LYS A 139 3.21 22.07 19.74
N SER A 140 2.36 22.61 18.87
CA SER A 140 0.91 22.66 19.09
C SER A 140 0.27 21.27 19.20
N LEU A 141 0.73 20.30 18.40
CA LEU A 141 0.21 18.92 18.45
C LEU A 141 0.59 18.21 19.74
N ILE A 142 1.78 18.51 20.27
CA ILE A 142 2.23 17.99 21.57
C ILE A 142 1.35 18.55 22.68
N THR A 143 1.10 19.86 22.68
CA THR A 143 0.22 20.48 23.68
C THR A 143 -1.21 19.97 23.59
N GLU A 144 -1.76 19.81 22.37
CA GLU A 144 -3.09 19.22 22.15
C GLU A 144 -3.16 17.80 22.73
N GLY A 145 -2.18 16.93 22.42
CA GLY A 145 -2.12 15.58 22.96
C GLY A 145 -2.06 15.52 24.49
N VAL A 146 -1.28 16.40 25.13
CA VAL A 146 -1.23 16.48 26.60
C VAL A 146 -2.57 16.91 27.18
N VAL A 147 -3.25 17.89 26.56
CA VAL A 147 -4.58 18.36 27.00
C VAL A 147 -5.61 17.24 26.95
N TYR A 148 -5.56 16.35 25.94
CA TYR A 148 -6.49 15.22 25.85
C TYR A 148 -6.23 14.11 26.88
N THR A 149 -4.97 13.96 27.33
CA THR A 149 -4.57 12.93 28.29
C THR A 149 -4.74 13.37 29.74
N LEU A 150 -4.60 14.67 30.02
CA LEU A 150 -4.59 15.23 31.38
C LEU A 150 -5.85 14.88 32.21
N PRO A 151 -7.09 14.98 31.68
CA PRO A 151 -8.29 14.67 32.45
C PRO A 151 -8.36 13.21 32.91
N TRP A 152 -7.86 12.27 32.10
CA TRP A 152 -7.76 10.86 32.49
C TRP A 152 -6.84 10.69 33.70
N VAL A 153 -5.64 11.28 33.63
CA VAL A 153 -4.66 11.23 34.72
C VAL A 153 -5.23 11.86 35.99
N LEU A 154 -5.90 13.02 35.87
CA LEU A 154 -6.57 13.67 36.99
C LEU A 154 -7.69 12.79 37.59
N GLY A 155 -8.48 12.11 36.76
CA GLY A 155 -9.51 11.18 37.21
C GLY A 155 -8.95 10.02 38.02
N PHE A 156 -7.81 9.46 37.60
CA PHE A 156 -7.13 8.39 38.34
C PHE A 156 -6.47 8.88 39.65
N ILE A 157 -5.84 10.06 39.63
CA ILE A 157 -5.19 10.63 40.83
C ILE A 157 -6.23 11.06 41.88
N ALA A 158 -7.35 11.64 41.44
CA ALA A 158 -8.42 12.12 42.32
C ALA A 158 -9.32 11.00 42.87
N TRP A 159 -8.83 9.75 42.98
CA TRP A 159 -9.62 8.60 43.39
C TRP A 159 -10.33 8.79 44.74
N GLY A 160 -9.72 9.55 45.66
CA GLY A 160 -10.27 9.86 46.97
C GLY A 160 -11.28 11.01 47.03
N VAL A 161 -11.49 11.75 45.93
CA VAL A 161 -12.38 12.93 45.89
C VAL A 161 -13.41 12.75 44.77
N GLN A 162 -14.53 12.10 45.11
CA GLN A 162 -15.59 11.71 44.17
C GLN A 162 -16.04 12.83 43.19
N PRO A 163 -16.33 14.08 43.62
CA PRO A 163 -16.79 15.11 42.69
C PRO A 163 -15.72 15.49 41.66
N VAL A 164 -14.47 15.61 42.09
CA VAL A 164 -13.33 15.92 41.19
C VAL A 164 -13.12 14.80 40.18
N ARG A 165 -13.18 13.54 40.63
CA ARG A 165 -13.07 12.36 39.77
C ARG A 165 -14.17 12.33 38.70
N SER A 166 -15.41 12.62 39.08
CA SER A 166 -16.55 12.58 38.16
C SER A 166 -16.41 13.66 37.08
N ILE A 167 -16.13 14.90 37.48
CA ILE A 167 -15.88 16.02 36.55
C ILE A 167 -14.70 15.71 35.62
N ALA A 168 -13.62 15.12 36.15
CA ALA A 168 -12.46 14.76 35.35
C ALA A 168 -12.78 13.71 34.28
N PHE A 169 -13.53 12.66 34.62
CA PHE A 169 -13.93 11.64 33.63
C PHE A 169 -14.94 12.16 32.62
N ASP A 170 -15.90 12.99 33.02
CA ASP A 170 -16.85 13.61 32.08
C ASP A 170 -16.10 14.47 31.05
N LEU A 171 -15.16 15.30 31.53
CA LEU A 171 -14.30 16.10 30.65
C LEU A 171 -13.39 15.23 29.78
N ALA A 172 -12.85 14.13 30.33
CA ALA A 172 -12.03 13.17 29.59
C ALA A 172 -12.80 12.53 28.44
N PHE A 173 -14.08 12.19 28.68
CA PHE A 173 -14.94 11.58 27.68
C PHE A 173 -15.28 12.55 26.55
N VAL A 174 -15.57 13.82 26.85
CA VAL A 174 -15.77 14.85 25.82
C VAL A 174 -14.50 15.05 24.99
N LEU A 175 -13.35 15.20 25.66
CA LEU A 175 -12.06 15.42 24.99
C LEU A 175 -11.58 14.19 24.21
N TYR A 176 -12.03 12.99 24.56
CA TYR A 176 -11.77 11.77 23.80
C TYR A 176 -12.32 11.83 22.37
N PHE A 177 -13.58 12.22 22.18
CA PHE A 177 -14.14 12.36 20.83
C PHE A 177 -13.44 13.47 20.05
N VAL A 178 -13.14 14.60 20.69
CA VAL A 178 -12.38 15.69 20.06
C VAL A 178 -11.00 15.22 19.60
N SER A 179 -10.33 14.42 20.44
CA SER A 179 -9.01 13.84 20.14
C SER A 179 -9.04 12.91 18.93
N ILE A 180 -10.07 12.06 18.81
CA ILE A 180 -10.25 11.18 17.63
C ILE A 180 -10.41 12.01 16.36
N VAL A 181 -11.35 12.96 16.35
CA VAL A 181 -11.61 13.81 15.18
C VAL A 181 -10.34 14.55 14.78
N ARG A 182 -9.63 15.11 15.76
CA ARG A 182 -8.37 15.83 15.52
C ARG A 182 -7.27 14.94 14.96
N SER A 183 -7.13 13.72 15.47
CA SER A 183 -6.17 12.73 14.97
C SER A 183 -6.45 12.35 13.51
N ILE A 184 -7.72 12.16 13.15
CA ILE A 184 -8.12 11.91 11.76
C ILE A 184 -7.80 13.13 10.88
N MET A 185 -8.10 14.34 11.32
CA MET A 185 -7.79 15.56 10.58
C MET A 185 -6.29 15.69 10.30
N VAL A 186 -5.45 15.52 11.32
CA VAL A 186 -3.98 15.58 11.19
C VAL A 186 -3.45 14.48 10.28
N ALA A 187 -4.02 13.27 10.34
CA ALA A 187 -3.65 12.18 9.44
C ALA A 187 -4.06 12.44 7.98
N SER A 188 -5.13 13.23 7.76
CA SER A 188 -5.62 13.60 6.44
C SER A 188 -4.93 14.85 5.84
N GLU A 189 -4.13 15.58 6.62
CA GLU A 189 -3.37 16.71 6.11
C GLU A 189 -2.43 16.22 4.98
N PRO A 190 -2.48 16.81 3.77
CA PRO A 190 -1.65 16.37 2.67
C PRO A 190 -0.19 16.53 3.05
N LYS A 191 0.57 15.41 3.05
CA LYS A 191 2.01 15.44 3.29
C LYS A 191 2.63 16.43 2.30
N PRO A 192 3.32 17.50 2.74
CA PRO A 192 3.93 18.45 1.81
C PRO A 192 4.95 17.68 0.96
N LEU A 193 4.75 17.67 -0.36
CA LEU A 193 5.58 16.95 -1.34
C LEU A 193 7.08 17.30 -1.28
N TYR A 194 7.44 18.36 -0.54
CA TYR A 194 8.80 18.87 -0.41
C TYR A 194 9.57 18.42 0.84
N GLU A 195 8.91 17.84 1.86
CA GLU A 195 9.58 17.56 3.16
C GLU A 195 10.60 16.41 3.09
N ASN A 196 10.48 15.52 2.11
CA ASN A 196 11.47 14.47 1.88
C ASN A 196 12.81 15.02 1.38
N ARG A 197 12.86 16.21 0.76
CA ARG A 197 14.11 16.72 0.16
C ARG A 197 15.12 17.19 1.21
N GLU A 198 14.65 17.77 2.32
CA GLU A 198 15.54 18.19 3.42
C GLU A 198 15.98 17.02 4.29
N GLN A 199 15.11 16.04 4.54
CA GLN A 199 15.49 14.84 5.31
C GLN A 199 16.40 13.90 4.52
N ILE A 200 16.19 13.77 3.21
CA ILE A 200 17.11 13.05 2.31
C ILE A 200 18.42 13.83 2.18
N SER A 201 18.40 15.15 2.02
CA SER A 201 19.62 15.98 1.97
C SER A 201 20.42 15.94 3.28
N ALA A 202 19.76 15.92 4.44
CA ALA A 202 20.41 15.77 5.74
C ALA A 202 21.01 14.37 5.94
N LYS A 203 20.30 13.31 5.53
CA LYS A 203 20.82 11.93 5.55
C LYS A 203 21.95 11.71 4.53
N GLU A 204 21.87 12.32 3.35
CA GLU A 204 22.93 12.30 2.34
C GLU A 204 24.15 13.12 2.76
N ALA A 205 23.96 14.25 3.45
CA ALA A 205 25.05 15.01 4.04
C ALA A 205 25.75 14.20 5.14
N ASP A 206 25.01 13.55 6.03
CA ASP A 206 25.58 12.74 7.10
C ASP A 206 26.24 11.45 6.57
N PHE A 207 25.70 10.87 5.48
CA PHE A 207 26.31 9.74 4.77
C PHE A 207 27.57 10.16 3.99
N LYS A 208 27.59 11.33 3.33
CA LYS A 208 28.78 11.89 2.68
C LYS A 208 29.89 12.23 3.67
N VAL A 209 29.55 12.76 4.84
CA VAL A 209 30.54 13.03 5.90
C VAL A 209 31.13 11.72 6.43
N LYS A 210 30.33 10.67 6.58
CA LYS A 210 30.81 9.34 7.02
C LYS A 210 31.61 8.59 5.94
N SER A 211 31.27 8.73 4.65
CA SER A 211 32.03 8.13 3.55
C SER A 211 33.33 8.88 3.26
N GLN A 212 33.33 10.22 3.29
CA GLN A 212 34.54 11.02 3.16
C GLN A 212 35.50 10.86 4.34
N THR A 213 35.01 10.61 5.55
CA THR A 213 35.87 10.32 6.72
C THR A 213 36.52 8.92 6.64
N LYS A 214 35.93 7.98 5.87
CA LYS A 214 36.53 6.66 5.60
C LYS A 214 37.46 6.65 4.39
N GLU A 215 37.21 7.45 3.34
CA GLU A 215 38.10 7.55 2.16
C GLU A 215 39.27 8.52 2.32
N ASN A 216 39.18 9.55 3.19
CA ASN A 216 40.29 10.50 3.39
C ASN A 216 41.48 9.94 4.21
N LYS A 217 41.44 8.65 4.60
CA LYS A 217 42.63 7.95 5.10
C LYS A 217 43.39 7.16 4.04
N GLU A 218 42.88 7.01 2.81
CA GLU A 218 43.55 6.17 1.79
C GLU A 218 43.71 6.78 0.39
N ALA A 219 43.20 7.98 0.09
CA ALA A 219 43.38 8.58 -1.24
C ALA A 219 44.00 9.98 -1.19
N LYS A 220 45.29 10.04 -0.86
CA LYS A 220 46.15 11.09 -1.42
C LYS A 220 46.41 10.71 -2.88
N GLN A 221 46.16 11.66 -3.78
CA GLN A 221 46.72 11.73 -5.13
C GLN A 221 46.02 10.91 -6.24
N LYS A 222 45.05 11.52 -6.93
CA LYS A 222 45.07 11.66 -8.41
C LYS A 222 43.92 12.50 -8.95
N ASP A 223 44.28 13.29 -9.96
CA ASP A 223 43.51 14.18 -10.81
C ASP A 223 42.05 13.78 -11.07
N LYS A 224 41.16 14.78 -11.00
CA LYS A 224 39.92 14.78 -11.79
C LYS A 224 40.07 15.77 -12.94
N SER A 225 40.27 15.16 -14.10
CA SER A 225 40.29 15.70 -15.43
C SER A 225 38.97 16.33 -15.85
N ALA A 226 39.12 17.32 -16.72
CA ALA A 226 38.13 18.00 -17.53
C ALA A 226 37.06 17.08 -18.14
N TYR A 227 35.86 17.63 -18.22
CA TYR A 227 34.77 17.18 -19.09
C TYR A 227 35.28 17.17 -20.55
N VAL A 228 35.59 15.99 -21.07
CA VAL A 228 35.82 15.79 -22.50
C VAL A 228 34.45 15.52 -23.13
N LYS A 229 33.98 16.48 -23.94
CA LYS A 229 32.91 16.23 -24.91
C LYS A 229 33.45 15.23 -25.93
N THR A 230 32.87 14.04 -25.99
CA THR A 230 33.04 13.12 -27.13
C THR A 230 32.37 13.72 -28.36
N GLU A 231 33.00 13.58 -29.53
CA GLU A 231 32.61 14.19 -30.81
C GLU A 231 31.20 13.80 -31.31
N ASP A 232 30.58 12.78 -30.71
CA ASP A 232 29.23 12.31 -31.09
C ASP A 232 28.07 13.01 -30.35
N GLY A 233 28.34 13.98 -29.47
CA GLY A 233 27.28 14.71 -28.73
C GLY A 233 26.51 13.87 -27.70
N VAL A 234 26.80 12.57 -27.58
CA VAL A 234 26.13 11.67 -26.62
C VAL A 234 26.73 11.85 -25.22
N VAL A 235 25.90 12.22 -24.26
CA VAL A 235 26.26 12.29 -22.84
C VAL A 235 26.72 10.89 -22.38
N PRO A 236 27.92 10.73 -21.79
CA PRO A 236 28.45 9.42 -21.37
C PRO A 236 27.50 8.59 -20.48
N ALA A 237 26.69 9.26 -19.65
CA ALA A 237 25.70 8.62 -18.78
C ALA A 237 24.59 7.87 -19.56
N PHE A 238 24.26 8.29 -20.77
CA PHE A 238 23.20 7.70 -21.58
C PHE A 238 23.64 6.48 -22.40
N GLN A 239 24.95 6.26 -22.54
CA GLN A 239 25.48 5.05 -23.19
C GLN A 239 25.07 3.77 -22.47
N PHE A 240 24.97 3.82 -21.14
CA PHE A 240 24.50 2.70 -20.32
C PHE A 240 23.06 2.29 -20.67
N TYR A 241 22.15 3.26 -20.80
CA TYR A 241 20.75 3.01 -21.16
C TYR A 241 20.63 2.50 -22.59
N LYS A 242 21.37 3.10 -23.54
CA LYS A 242 21.40 2.65 -24.93
C LYS A 242 21.78 1.18 -25.05
N LYS A 243 22.77 0.74 -24.25
CA LYS A 243 23.18 -0.66 -24.20
C LYS A 243 22.05 -1.57 -23.68
N GLN A 244 21.37 -1.18 -22.60
CA GLN A 244 20.26 -1.97 -22.06
C GLN A 244 19.08 -2.09 -23.04
N PHE A 245 18.69 -1.00 -23.70
CA PHE A 245 17.63 -1.07 -24.72
C PHE A 245 17.98 -2.05 -25.84
N LYS A 246 19.24 -2.02 -26.30
CA LYS A 246 19.72 -2.95 -27.31
C LYS A 246 19.70 -4.41 -26.84
N GLU A 247 20.09 -4.68 -25.60
CA GLU A 247 20.01 -6.02 -25.02
C GLU A 247 18.56 -6.54 -24.97
N LEU A 248 17.59 -5.68 -24.60
CA LEU A 248 16.17 -6.03 -24.60
C LEU A 248 15.61 -6.22 -26.01
N GLU A 249 16.01 -5.38 -26.96
CA GLU A 249 15.65 -5.47 -28.39
C GLU A 249 16.10 -6.79 -29.01
N GLU A 250 17.28 -7.30 -28.64
CA GLU A 250 17.78 -8.60 -29.09
C GLU A 250 17.13 -9.80 -28.36
N LEU A 251 16.67 -9.60 -27.13
CA LEU A 251 16.08 -10.65 -26.30
C LEU A 251 14.60 -10.90 -26.62
N TYR A 252 13.82 -9.84 -26.79
CA TYR A 252 12.36 -9.91 -26.97
C TYR A 252 11.91 -10.83 -28.12
N PRO A 253 12.45 -10.74 -29.35
CA PRO A 253 12.02 -11.58 -30.46
C PRO A 253 12.24 -13.07 -30.22
N LYS A 254 13.27 -13.43 -29.45
CA LYS A 254 13.56 -14.83 -29.10
C LYS A 254 12.48 -15.38 -28.16
N LYS A 255 12.05 -14.57 -27.19
CA LYS A 255 11.00 -14.93 -26.23
C LYS A 255 9.64 -14.99 -26.91
N GLU A 256 9.29 -13.96 -27.68
CA GLU A 256 8.06 -13.90 -28.46
C GLU A 256 7.90 -15.11 -29.38
N LYS A 257 8.93 -15.43 -30.16
CA LYS A 257 8.93 -16.60 -31.04
C LYS A 257 8.72 -17.91 -30.27
N SER A 258 9.42 -18.08 -29.15
CA SER A 258 9.26 -19.26 -28.30
C SER A 258 7.82 -19.40 -27.77
N THR A 259 7.22 -18.29 -27.32
CA THR A 259 5.83 -18.27 -26.86
C THR A 259 4.85 -18.62 -27.98
N LEU A 260 5.02 -18.05 -29.17
CA LEU A 260 4.17 -18.34 -30.33
C LEU A 260 4.26 -19.81 -30.75
N GLU A 261 5.46 -20.40 -30.79
CA GLU A 261 5.64 -21.82 -31.09
C GLU A 261 4.93 -22.72 -30.07
N LEU A 262 4.91 -22.35 -28.78
CA LEU A 262 4.17 -23.09 -27.75
C LEU A 262 2.66 -22.97 -27.94
N ILE A 263 2.16 -21.77 -28.27
CA ILE A 263 0.74 -21.53 -28.56
C ILE A 263 0.30 -22.37 -29.78
N GLU A 264 1.09 -22.37 -30.86
CA GLU A 264 0.80 -23.13 -32.08
C GLU A 264 0.84 -24.64 -31.87
N LYS A 265 1.77 -25.13 -31.05
CA LYS A 265 1.83 -26.56 -30.69
C LYS A 265 0.63 -27.01 -29.87
N ARG A 266 0.09 -26.12 -29.02
CA ARG A 266 -0.95 -26.48 -28.05
C ARG A 266 -2.37 -26.30 -28.58
N PHE A 267 -2.61 -25.25 -29.34
CA PHE A 267 -3.94 -24.91 -29.81
C PHE A 267 -3.98 -24.96 -31.34
N ALA A 268 -4.80 -25.85 -31.89
CA ALA A 268 -5.02 -25.90 -33.32
C ALA A 268 -5.87 -24.70 -33.77
N PRO A 269 -5.45 -23.92 -34.79
CA PRO A 269 -6.35 -22.97 -35.42
C PRO A 269 -7.59 -23.71 -35.98
N PRO A 270 -8.81 -23.16 -35.87
CA PRO A 270 -9.17 -21.80 -35.49
C PRO A 270 -9.75 -21.68 -34.06
N GLN A 271 -9.26 -22.47 -33.09
CA GLN A 271 -9.81 -22.45 -31.74
C GLN A 271 -9.80 -21.03 -31.14
N LEU A 272 -10.86 -20.68 -30.40
CA LEU A 272 -10.99 -19.38 -29.76
C LEU A 272 -9.78 -19.08 -28.87
N THR A 273 -9.29 -20.08 -28.14
CA THR A 273 -8.13 -20.02 -27.28
C THR A 273 -6.85 -19.67 -28.03
N TYR A 274 -6.59 -20.28 -29.19
CA TYR A 274 -5.47 -19.92 -30.08
C TYR A 274 -5.52 -18.43 -30.44
N SER A 275 -6.67 -17.96 -30.93
CA SER A 275 -6.83 -16.56 -31.37
C SER A 275 -6.67 -15.55 -30.24
N ARG A 276 -7.06 -15.92 -29.01
CA ARG A 276 -6.89 -15.08 -27.82
C ARG A 276 -5.42 -14.98 -27.41
N PHE A 277 -4.71 -16.10 -27.31
CA PHE A 277 -3.29 -16.10 -26.96
C PHE A 277 -2.45 -15.37 -28.00
N LYS A 278 -2.70 -15.64 -29.28
CA LYS A 278 -2.00 -14.97 -30.37
C LYS A 278 -2.18 -13.45 -30.30
N ARG A 279 -3.42 -12.98 -30.16
CA ARG A 279 -3.70 -11.53 -30.02
C ARG A 279 -2.96 -10.91 -28.85
N VAL A 280 -2.88 -11.61 -27.72
CA VAL A 280 -2.18 -11.11 -26.54
C VAL A 280 -0.68 -10.94 -26.78
N VAL A 281 -0.06 -11.88 -27.51
CA VAL A 281 1.34 -11.75 -27.94
C VAL A 281 1.51 -10.64 -28.98
N ASP A 282 0.61 -10.54 -29.95
CA ASP A 282 0.62 -9.46 -30.95
C ASP A 282 0.49 -8.06 -30.29
N ASP A 283 -0.44 -7.88 -29.35
CA ASP A 283 -0.61 -6.64 -28.59
C ASP A 283 0.67 -6.31 -27.77
N SER A 284 1.33 -7.34 -27.22
CA SER A 284 2.60 -7.18 -26.52
C SER A 284 3.72 -6.71 -27.44
N HIS A 285 3.76 -7.19 -28.67
CA HIS A 285 4.78 -6.83 -29.67
C HIS A 285 4.69 -5.35 -30.00
N GLU A 286 3.48 -4.88 -30.35
CA GLU A 286 3.23 -3.47 -30.65
C GLU A 286 3.62 -2.57 -29.48
N THR A 287 3.23 -2.96 -28.26
CA THR A 287 3.53 -2.22 -27.03
C THR A 287 5.04 -2.17 -26.77
N PHE A 288 5.74 -3.29 -26.91
CA PHE A 288 7.18 -3.37 -26.67
C PHE A 288 7.95 -2.44 -27.61
N TYR A 289 7.69 -2.52 -28.93
CA TYR A 289 8.40 -1.69 -29.90
C TYR A 289 8.01 -0.22 -29.83
N SER A 290 6.75 0.13 -29.49
CA SER A 290 6.35 1.51 -29.22
C SER A 290 7.18 2.11 -28.07
N GLN A 291 7.28 1.40 -26.94
CA GLN A 291 8.03 1.88 -25.77
C GLN A 291 9.54 1.89 -25.98
N LEU A 292 10.08 0.92 -26.74
CA LEU A 292 11.49 0.87 -27.11
C LEU A 292 11.87 2.07 -27.98
N ASN A 293 11.06 2.37 -29.00
CA ASN A 293 11.27 3.53 -29.88
C ASN A 293 11.18 4.84 -29.09
N ALA A 294 10.21 4.98 -28.19
CA ALA A 294 10.12 6.14 -27.29
C ALA A 294 11.39 6.30 -26.42
N GLY A 295 11.94 5.17 -25.92
CA GLY A 295 13.21 5.16 -25.20
C GLY A 295 14.40 5.65 -26.04
N TYR A 296 14.51 5.19 -27.28
CA TYR A 296 15.54 5.66 -28.21
C TYR A 296 15.36 7.13 -28.59
N SER A 297 14.13 7.60 -28.82
CA SER A 297 13.86 9.02 -29.09
C SER A 297 14.25 9.90 -27.91
N LEU A 298 14.00 9.48 -26.67
CA LEU A 298 14.48 10.19 -25.49
C LEU A 298 16.00 10.28 -25.46
N LEU A 299 16.71 9.19 -25.76
CA LEU A 299 18.18 9.18 -25.81
C LEU A 299 18.75 10.09 -26.90
N GLU A 300 18.11 10.15 -28.06
CA GLU A 300 18.56 10.94 -29.21
C GLU A 300 18.28 12.44 -29.05
N LEU A 301 17.10 12.78 -28.51
CA LEU A 301 16.67 14.17 -28.34
C LEU A 301 17.26 14.85 -27.10
N SER A 302 17.83 14.07 -26.17
CA SER A 302 18.40 14.60 -24.93
C SER A 302 19.83 15.10 -25.16
N THR A 303 19.97 16.41 -25.40
CA THR A 303 21.27 17.08 -25.58
C THR A 303 22.06 17.23 -24.27
N GLU A 304 21.37 17.20 -23.12
CA GLU A 304 21.97 17.35 -21.80
C GLU A 304 21.39 16.34 -20.82
N TYR A 305 22.18 16.01 -19.80
CA TYR A 305 21.73 15.15 -18.72
C TYR A 305 20.71 15.88 -17.83
N SER A 306 19.58 15.22 -17.58
CA SER A 306 18.61 15.63 -16.58
C SER A 306 18.15 14.41 -15.79
N THR A 307 18.00 14.57 -14.48
CA THR A 307 17.45 13.50 -13.62
C THR A 307 16.07 13.05 -14.09
N LYS A 308 15.26 13.98 -14.62
CA LYS A 308 13.93 13.67 -15.17
C LYS A 308 14.03 12.71 -16.36
N ILE A 309 14.97 12.94 -17.27
CA ILE A 309 15.20 12.08 -18.44
C ILE A 309 15.70 10.71 -17.98
N GLU A 310 16.63 10.69 -17.02
CA GLU A 310 17.14 9.43 -16.46
C GLU A 310 16.02 8.59 -15.83
N ASP A 311 15.16 9.20 -15.01
CA ASP A 311 14.04 8.52 -14.36
C ASP A 311 13.05 7.98 -15.40
N GLU A 312 12.80 8.74 -16.48
CA GLU A 312 11.94 8.31 -17.56
C GLU A 312 12.53 7.12 -18.33
N LEU A 313 13.84 7.13 -18.62
CA LEU A 313 14.56 6.00 -19.24
C LEU A 313 14.52 4.75 -18.35
N LYS A 314 14.72 4.90 -17.03
CA LYS A 314 14.57 3.79 -16.06
C LYS A 314 13.17 3.20 -16.09
N ASN A 315 12.15 4.05 -16.10
CA ASN A 315 10.75 3.60 -16.15
C ASN A 315 10.45 2.84 -17.45
N LYS A 316 10.98 3.30 -18.60
CA LYS A 316 10.85 2.58 -19.88
C LYS A 316 11.55 1.23 -19.83
N LEU A 317 12.76 1.13 -19.28
CA LEU A 317 13.47 -0.14 -19.12
C LEU A 317 12.72 -1.11 -18.20
N LEU A 318 12.19 -0.63 -17.08
CA LEU A 318 11.37 -1.46 -16.17
C LEU A 318 10.14 -2.01 -16.89
N LEU A 319 9.50 -1.19 -17.72
CA LEU A 319 8.34 -1.61 -18.50
C LEU A 319 8.68 -2.65 -19.58
N LEU A 320 9.75 -2.44 -20.34
CA LEU A 320 10.17 -3.41 -21.35
C LEU A 320 10.54 -4.77 -20.71
N ASN A 321 11.20 -4.74 -19.55
CA ASN A 321 11.49 -5.95 -18.78
C ASN A 321 10.22 -6.64 -18.28
N SER A 322 9.21 -5.90 -17.82
CA SER A 322 7.97 -6.51 -17.35
C SER A 322 7.19 -7.20 -18.49
N ILE A 323 7.24 -6.65 -19.70
CA ILE A 323 6.68 -7.28 -20.90
C ILE A 323 7.40 -8.60 -21.21
N ILE A 324 8.75 -8.60 -21.22
CA ILE A 324 9.54 -9.82 -21.44
C ILE A 324 9.23 -10.89 -20.38
N ASN A 325 9.18 -10.49 -19.11
CA ASN A 325 8.85 -11.41 -18.01
C ASN A 325 7.41 -11.96 -18.13
N GLY A 326 6.48 -11.16 -18.66
CA GLY A 326 5.13 -11.63 -18.98
C GLY A 326 5.14 -12.76 -20.02
N LEU A 327 5.96 -12.63 -21.06
CA LEU A 327 6.11 -13.69 -22.07
C LEU A 327 6.74 -14.97 -21.50
N ASP A 328 7.67 -14.81 -20.55
CA ASP A 328 8.29 -15.94 -19.85
C ASP A 328 7.27 -16.68 -18.98
N LYS A 329 6.50 -15.97 -18.15
CA LYS A 329 5.42 -16.57 -17.36
C LYS A 329 4.39 -17.27 -18.25
N LEU A 330 3.97 -16.64 -19.34
CA LEU A 330 3.06 -17.26 -20.30
C LEU A 330 3.66 -18.54 -20.90
N SER A 331 4.94 -18.52 -21.25
CA SER A 331 5.63 -19.71 -21.74
C SER A 331 5.72 -20.82 -20.70
N GLU A 332 6.08 -20.50 -19.46
CA GLU A 332 6.15 -21.44 -18.33
C GLU A 332 4.79 -22.12 -18.10
N GLU A 333 3.72 -21.34 -18.08
CA GLU A 333 2.36 -21.85 -17.89
C GLU A 333 1.86 -22.67 -19.08
N LEU A 334 2.26 -22.29 -20.29
CA LEU A 334 2.00 -23.10 -21.48
C LEU A 334 2.71 -24.45 -21.40
N VAL A 335 3.93 -24.51 -20.85
CA VAL A 335 4.73 -25.73 -20.66
C VAL A 335 4.22 -26.59 -19.50
N LEU A 336 3.94 -26.02 -18.33
CA LEU A 336 3.47 -26.76 -17.15
C LEU A 336 2.17 -27.48 -17.45
N ASN A 337 1.22 -26.80 -18.08
CA ASN A 337 -0.04 -27.39 -18.45
C ASN A 337 0.04 -28.31 -19.70
N ILE A 338 1.17 -28.38 -20.42
CA ILE A 338 1.42 -29.46 -21.41
C ILE A 338 1.73 -30.79 -20.68
N SER A 339 2.28 -30.74 -19.48
CA SER A 339 2.63 -31.93 -18.69
C SER A 339 1.48 -32.50 -17.86
N GLN A 340 0.38 -31.75 -17.71
CA GLN A 340 -0.84 -32.15 -17.01
C GLN A 340 -2.00 -32.26 -18.01
N VAL A 341 -1.96 -33.30 -18.86
CA VAL A 341 -3.00 -33.53 -19.88
C VAL A 341 -4.33 -34.01 -19.27
N ASP A 342 -4.36 -34.37 -17.99
CA ASP A 342 -5.58 -34.85 -17.34
C ASP A 342 -5.86 -34.05 -16.05
N THR A 343 -6.88 -33.19 -16.09
CA THR A 343 -7.79 -32.80 -14.98
C THR A 343 -7.74 -31.44 -14.25
N GLU A 344 -6.92 -30.44 -14.59
CA GLU A 344 -7.01 -29.11 -13.94
C GLU A 344 -7.47 -27.97 -14.87
N SER A 345 -8.30 -27.08 -14.32
CA SER A 345 -9.41 -26.37 -14.97
C SER A 345 -8.99 -25.11 -15.75
N ASP A 346 -9.79 -24.79 -16.77
CA ASP A 346 -9.68 -23.58 -17.62
C ASP A 346 -9.59 -22.24 -16.85
N ASP A 347 -9.92 -22.21 -15.55
CA ASP A 347 -9.97 -21.01 -14.71
C ASP A 347 -8.59 -20.39 -14.45
N ASP A 348 -7.53 -21.19 -14.29
CA ASP A 348 -6.17 -20.69 -14.02
C ASP A 348 -5.57 -20.03 -15.27
N ILE A 349 -5.92 -20.55 -16.44
CA ILE A 349 -5.54 -19.99 -17.75
C ILE A 349 -6.21 -18.62 -17.95
N ASP A 350 -7.50 -18.49 -17.62
CA ASP A 350 -8.23 -17.22 -17.74
C ASP A 350 -7.70 -16.14 -16.77
N HIS A 351 -7.19 -16.51 -15.58
CA HIS A 351 -6.55 -15.57 -14.67
C HIS A 351 -5.22 -15.02 -15.22
N LEU A 352 -4.40 -15.86 -15.82
CA LEU A 352 -3.15 -15.45 -16.48
C LEU A 352 -3.42 -14.51 -17.67
N PHE A 353 -4.49 -14.76 -18.42
CA PHE A 353 -4.94 -13.87 -19.49
C PHE A 353 -5.26 -12.47 -18.97
N ASP A 354 -5.99 -12.41 -17.86
CA ASP A 354 -6.36 -11.15 -17.25
C ASP A 354 -5.15 -10.38 -16.73
N GLU A 355 -4.15 -11.08 -16.18
CA GLU A 355 -2.91 -10.49 -15.69
C GLU A 355 -2.05 -9.93 -16.84
N PHE A 356 -1.86 -10.73 -17.91
CA PHE A 356 -1.08 -10.28 -19.06
C PHE A 356 -1.79 -9.14 -19.80
N LYS A 357 -3.11 -9.24 -20.03
CA LYS A 357 -3.89 -8.19 -20.69
C LYS A 357 -3.93 -6.90 -19.87
N ARG A 358 -3.87 -6.98 -18.54
CA ARG A 358 -3.69 -5.81 -17.67
C ARG A 358 -2.30 -5.20 -17.82
N ALA A 359 -1.24 -6.02 -17.91
CA ALA A 359 0.11 -5.53 -18.17
C ALA A 359 0.13 -4.73 -19.49
N THR A 360 -0.41 -5.28 -20.58
CA THR A 360 -0.44 -4.61 -21.89
C THR A 360 -1.34 -3.37 -21.91
N ARG A 361 -2.56 -3.45 -21.36
CA ARG A 361 -3.51 -2.31 -21.33
C ARG A 361 -3.12 -1.19 -20.39
N SER A 362 -2.34 -1.49 -19.34
CA SER A 362 -1.83 -0.44 -18.46
C SER A 362 -0.91 0.53 -19.21
N VAL A 363 -0.34 0.11 -20.34
CA VAL A 363 0.59 0.90 -21.17
C VAL A 363 -0.12 1.79 -22.17
N SER A 364 -1.22 1.34 -22.78
CA SER A 364 -1.99 2.15 -23.74
C SER A 364 -2.67 3.38 -23.11
N ALA A 365 -2.68 3.49 -21.78
CA ALA A 365 -3.21 4.64 -21.05
C ALA A 365 -2.16 5.71 -20.74
N TYR A 366 -0.89 5.49 -21.11
CA TYR A 366 0.23 6.43 -20.95
C TYR A 366 0.70 7.06 -22.28
N GLU A 367 0.06 6.71 -23.40
CA GLU A 367 -0.02 7.58 -24.59
C GLU A 367 -1.12 8.63 -24.37
#